data_AF-A0A1G0MTV4-F1
#
_entry.id   AF-A0A1G0MTV4-F1
#
_cell.length_a   1.000
_cell.length_b   1.000
_cell.length_c   1.000
_cell.angle_alpha   90.00
_cell.angle_beta   90.00
_cell.angle_gamma   90.00
#
_symmetry.space_group_name_H-M   'P 1'
#
loop_
_entity.id
_entity.type
_entity.pdbx_description
1 polymer ?
#
loop_
_entity_poly.entity_id
_entity_poly.type
_entity_poly.pdbx_seq_one_letter_code
_entity_poly.pdbx_strand_id
1 'polypeptide(L)'
;MRYLGRVVLVAVSWGAPLVAQDTLRPVEGVRVGITYTPGLRPGLLVLGGPRQELLDSVRAMVERDLDFSDRFEMITLPGSDSLMLAIGAGSATRGSTGPFVNYALYEALGADYTVSVLDRPDSGLAVVVYDVKGRGVRRVVPVRVTSVGHGEFRLAVHRASDEVVRAAAGTPGIAATRLLFVQGGRVYRVDADGADVAALTPGGANAMSPTWMPGGAQFVYSDQRLGQLFVQDVSAGRREVIPPTTSGQNYMPALAPDGRVLLFARANDEGTHVYAYNLAERCCLQRLTAGRFSDNLSPTFSPDGRRIAFVSTRAGAPQIYAMSADGTEQELFAPFDYGVTGSSYAPEWSPDGLHLTFHRDVAGSYQVFVMDAASRTVRQLTSAGRNEDPTWAPDGRHLAFVSSRTGTRQLWVMDMDTGRVRQLTRLEGTRLPSWSPRIPDLTNH
;
A
#
# COMPACT_ATOMS: atom_id res chain seq x y z
N MET A 1 8.75 -74.24 40.68
CA MET A 1 9.32 -75.05 39.58
C MET A 1 8.46 -74.88 38.33
N ARG A 2 8.95 -74.11 37.35
CA ARG A 2 8.92 -74.39 35.90
C ARG A 2 9.63 -73.22 35.22
N TYR A 3 10.83 -73.51 34.74
CA TYR A 3 11.66 -72.68 33.88
C TYR A 3 11.09 -72.65 32.46
N LEU A 4 11.24 -71.52 31.78
CA LEU A 4 11.34 -71.26 30.32
C LEU A 4 11.02 -69.77 30.17
N GLY A 5 11.79 -68.89 29.55
CA GLY A 5 12.95 -68.96 28.67
C GLY A 5 12.97 -67.59 28.00
N ARG A 6 14.01 -66.79 28.25
CA ARG A 6 14.15 -65.42 27.73
C ARG A 6 14.25 -65.43 26.20
N VAL A 7 13.52 -64.52 25.54
CA VAL A 7 13.95 -63.89 24.28
C VAL A 7 13.62 -62.41 24.40
N VAL A 8 14.68 -61.60 24.49
CA VAL A 8 14.63 -60.14 24.47
C VAL A 8 14.82 -59.73 23.01
N LEU A 9 13.79 -59.12 22.41
CA LEU A 9 13.90 -58.46 21.11
C LEU A 9 14.50 -57.07 21.33
N VAL A 10 15.78 -56.94 21.01
CA VAL A 10 16.47 -55.64 20.91
C VAL A 10 16.17 -55.08 19.53
N ALA A 11 15.25 -54.12 19.46
CA ALA A 11 15.11 -53.28 18.27
C ALA A 11 16.16 -52.16 18.34
N VAL A 12 17.22 -52.28 17.53
CA VAL A 12 18.20 -51.22 17.31
C VAL A 12 17.59 -50.24 16.30
N SER A 13 16.91 -49.20 16.78
CA SER A 13 16.59 -48.04 15.95
C SER A 13 17.81 -47.13 15.90
N TRP A 14 18.38 -46.96 14.71
CA TRP A 14 19.42 -45.98 14.45
C TRP A 14 18.83 -44.58 14.65
N GLY A 15 19.17 -43.93 15.76
CA GLY A 15 18.94 -42.50 15.94
C GLY A 15 19.90 -41.74 15.05
N ALA A 16 19.44 -41.32 13.87
CA ALA A 16 20.11 -40.26 13.13
C ALA A 16 20.12 -38.99 14.01
N PRO A 17 21.24 -38.23 14.08
CA PRO A 17 21.20 -36.95 14.75
C PRO A 17 20.20 -36.05 14.02
N LEU A 18 19.23 -35.51 14.77
CA LEU A 18 18.39 -34.40 14.36
C LEU A 18 19.30 -33.22 14.00
N VAL A 19 19.67 -33.12 12.73
CA VAL A 19 20.19 -31.88 12.17
C VAL A 19 18.97 -30.97 12.06
N ALA A 20 18.87 -30.03 12.99
CA ALA A 20 17.98 -28.90 12.86
C ALA A 20 18.28 -28.24 11.51
N GLN A 21 17.33 -28.30 10.57
CA GLN A 21 17.36 -27.49 9.37
C GLN A 21 17.08 -26.05 9.80
N ASP A 22 18.14 -25.37 10.19
CA ASP A 22 18.19 -23.92 10.26
C ASP A 22 18.16 -23.39 8.82
N THR A 23 16.95 -23.09 8.32
CA THR A 23 16.72 -22.57 6.98
C THR A 23 16.80 -21.04 6.90
N LEU A 24 17.28 -20.37 7.96
CA LEU A 24 17.56 -18.94 7.92
C LEU A 24 19.02 -18.70 7.54
N ARG A 25 19.33 -18.86 6.25
CA ARG A 25 20.48 -18.14 5.67
C ARG A 25 19.98 -16.81 5.13
N PRO A 26 20.30 -15.66 5.75
CA PRO A 26 20.12 -14.39 5.09
C PRO A 26 20.98 -14.42 3.82
N VAL A 27 20.40 -14.02 2.69
CA VAL A 27 21.17 -13.74 1.49
C VAL A 27 22.21 -12.68 1.87
N GLU A 28 23.50 -13.03 1.87
CA GLU A 28 24.60 -12.09 1.99
C GLU A 28 24.68 -11.25 0.71
N GLY A 29 23.75 -10.31 0.58
CA GLY A 29 23.86 -9.19 -0.34
C GLY A 29 24.80 -8.16 0.26
N VAL A 30 25.81 -7.74 -0.50
CA VAL A 30 26.72 -6.64 -0.17
C VAL A 30 25.90 -5.44 0.31
N ARG A 31 26.02 -5.09 1.60
CA ARG A 31 25.50 -3.84 2.15
C ARG A 31 26.45 -2.72 1.72
N VAL A 32 26.02 -1.90 0.77
CA VAL A 32 26.60 -0.57 0.61
C VAL A 32 26.23 0.20 1.89
N GLY A 33 27.25 0.65 2.62
CA GLY A 33 27.11 1.37 3.88
C GLY A 33 26.42 2.71 3.68
N ILE A 34 25.09 2.70 3.66
CA ILE A 34 24.29 3.89 3.97
C ILE A 34 24.03 3.79 5.47
N THR A 35 24.76 4.57 6.26
CA THR A 35 24.46 4.72 7.68
C THR A 35 23.14 5.47 7.79
N TYR A 36 22.02 4.74 7.80
CA TYR A 36 20.72 5.32 8.11
C TYR A 36 20.75 5.69 9.59
N THR A 37 20.98 6.96 9.88
CA THR A 37 20.75 7.48 11.22
C THR A 37 19.24 7.71 11.31
N PRO A 38 18.50 6.97 12.16
CA PRO A 38 17.05 7.14 12.27
C PRO A 38 16.70 8.62 12.45
N GLY A 39 15.89 9.17 11.54
CA GLY A 39 15.45 10.57 11.55
C GLY A 39 16.18 11.53 10.60
N LEU A 40 17.31 11.14 9.99
CA LEU A 40 17.97 11.95 8.94
C LEU A 40 17.55 11.46 7.56
N ARG A 41 16.85 12.33 6.82
CA ARG A 41 16.49 12.08 5.41
C ARG A 41 17.56 12.69 4.51
N PRO A 42 18.03 11.98 3.47
CA PRO A 42 18.99 12.56 2.53
C PRO A 42 18.40 13.81 1.85
N GLY A 43 19.25 14.81 1.68
CA GLY A 43 18.90 16.03 0.95
C GLY A 43 18.73 15.71 -0.54
N LEU A 44 17.63 16.14 -1.14
CA LEU A 44 17.36 15.95 -2.57
C LEU A 44 16.98 17.26 -3.23
N LEU A 45 17.59 17.54 -4.38
CA LEU A 45 17.31 18.71 -5.21
C LEU A 45 16.86 18.29 -6.61
N VAL A 46 15.67 18.73 -7.03
CA VAL A 46 15.23 18.60 -8.42
C VAL A 46 15.77 19.78 -9.23
N LEU A 47 16.56 19.51 -10.25
CA LEU A 47 17.21 20.51 -11.07
C LEU A 47 16.24 21.10 -12.09
N GLY A 48 16.34 22.42 -12.27
CA GLY A 48 15.72 23.14 -13.37
C GLY A 48 16.30 22.72 -14.73
N GLY A 49 15.71 23.23 -15.80
CA GLY A 49 16.15 22.93 -17.16
C GLY A 49 15.50 23.86 -18.18
N PRO A 50 15.74 23.65 -19.48
CA PRO A 50 15.09 24.44 -20.52
C PRO A 50 13.57 24.41 -20.36
N ARG A 51 12.93 25.57 -20.49
CA ARG A 51 11.48 25.71 -20.40
C ARG A 51 10.84 25.05 -21.60
N GLN A 52 10.13 23.96 -21.35
CA GLN A 52 9.29 23.25 -22.31
C GLN A 52 8.13 22.66 -21.52
N GLU A 53 6.91 22.88 -21.99
CA GLU A 53 5.68 22.52 -21.27
C GLU A 53 5.66 21.06 -20.78
N LEU A 54 6.11 20.13 -21.63
CA LEU A 54 6.22 18.73 -21.30
C LEU A 54 7.25 18.46 -20.19
N LEU A 55 8.47 19.02 -20.31
CA LEU A 55 9.53 18.84 -19.30
C LEU A 55 9.17 19.48 -17.97
N ASP A 56 8.52 20.63 -17.99
CA ASP A 56 8.08 21.35 -16.79
C ASP A 56 6.98 20.56 -16.06
N SER A 57 6.04 19.95 -16.82
CA SER A 57 5.02 19.07 -16.27
C SER A 57 5.62 17.82 -15.61
N VAL A 58 6.56 17.14 -16.30
CA VAL A 58 7.25 15.97 -15.74
C VAL A 58 8.05 16.34 -14.49
N ARG A 59 8.79 17.46 -14.52
CA ARG A 59 9.59 17.91 -13.38
C ARG A 59 8.72 18.19 -12.16
N ALA A 60 7.61 18.90 -12.34
CA ALA A 60 6.68 19.21 -11.25
C ALA A 60 6.05 17.93 -10.64
N MET A 61 5.73 16.94 -11.46
CA MET A 61 5.24 15.64 -10.99
C MET A 61 6.31 14.88 -10.21
N VAL A 62 7.53 14.76 -10.76
CA VAL A 62 8.65 14.09 -10.09
C VAL A 62 8.96 14.76 -8.74
N GLU A 63 9.03 16.09 -8.70
CA GLU A 63 9.28 16.82 -7.45
C GLU A 63 8.20 16.56 -6.39
N ARG A 64 6.92 16.59 -6.79
CA ARG A 64 5.80 16.28 -5.90
C ARG A 64 5.87 14.85 -5.38
N ASP A 65 6.13 13.89 -6.25
CA ASP A 65 6.21 12.47 -5.89
C ASP A 65 7.36 12.21 -4.90
N LEU A 66 8.50 12.86 -5.09
CA LEU A 66 9.66 12.73 -4.22
C LEU A 66 9.42 13.37 -2.84
N ASP A 67 8.75 14.52 -2.73
CA ASP A 67 8.27 15.05 -1.44
C ASP A 67 7.23 14.12 -0.80
N PHE A 68 6.30 13.60 -1.62
CA PHE A 68 5.25 12.70 -1.14
C PHE A 68 5.80 11.38 -0.62
N SER A 69 6.95 10.93 -1.10
CA SER A 69 7.60 9.72 -0.61
C SER A 69 8.05 9.79 0.86
N ASP A 70 8.16 11.01 1.42
CA ASP A 70 8.72 11.30 2.75
C ASP A 70 10.13 10.70 2.99
N ARG A 71 10.83 10.26 1.93
CA ARG A 71 12.18 9.68 1.99
C ARG A 71 13.29 10.73 1.93
N PHE A 72 12.98 11.95 1.51
CA PHE A 72 13.95 13.00 1.26
C PHE A 72 13.62 14.27 2.05
N GLU A 73 14.65 15.05 2.34
CA GLU A 73 14.51 16.46 2.65
C GLU A 73 14.63 17.25 1.35
N MET A 74 13.53 17.83 0.89
CA MET A 74 13.48 18.52 -0.40
C MET A 74 14.12 19.90 -0.28
N ILE A 75 15.19 20.11 -1.05
CA ILE A 75 15.90 21.38 -1.12
C ILE A 75 15.23 22.21 -2.23
N THR A 76 14.68 23.36 -1.86
CA THR A 76 14.08 24.30 -2.82
C THR A 76 15.02 25.46 -3.07
N LEU A 77 15.19 25.83 -4.34
CA LEU A 77 15.94 27.00 -4.75
C LEU A 77 14.98 28.15 -5.05
N PRO A 78 15.21 29.37 -4.54
CA PRO A 78 14.35 30.51 -4.83
C PRO A 78 14.43 30.91 -6.32
N GLY A 79 13.29 30.94 -7.01
CA GLY A 79 13.13 31.60 -8.32
C GLY A 79 13.95 31.03 -9.49
N SER A 80 14.14 31.86 -10.52
CA SER A 80 14.80 31.55 -11.81
C SER A 80 16.27 31.11 -11.71
N ASP A 81 16.85 31.06 -10.51
CA ASP A 81 18.25 30.68 -10.28
C ASP A 81 18.51 29.19 -10.48
N SER A 82 17.47 28.35 -10.45
CA SER A 82 17.58 26.92 -10.84
C SER A 82 17.98 26.74 -12.31
N LEU A 83 17.72 27.72 -13.19
CA LEU A 83 18.16 27.70 -14.60
C LEU A 83 19.64 28.11 -14.76
N MET A 84 20.12 29.05 -13.93
CA MET A 84 21.50 29.55 -13.97
C MET A 84 22.48 28.66 -13.20
N LEU A 85 22.02 27.95 -12.16
CA LEU A 85 22.84 27.06 -11.33
C LEU A 85 22.91 25.62 -11.86
N ALA A 86 22.01 25.23 -12.78
CA ALA A 86 22.05 23.94 -13.49
C ALA A 86 22.85 23.99 -14.79
N ILE A 87 23.11 25.18 -15.33
CA ILE A 87 23.82 25.38 -16.60
C ILE A 87 24.70 26.63 -16.47
N GLY A 88 25.86 26.48 -15.85
CA GLY A 88 26.92 27.48 -16.00
C GLY A 88 27.38 27.48 -17.46
N ALA A 89 27.07 28.55 -18.20
CA ALA A 89 27.70 28.85 -19.47
C ALA A 89 29.20 29.10 -19.24
N GLY A 90 29.99 28.03 -19.21
CA GLY A 90 31.42 28.13 -18.93
C GLY A 90 32.15 26.82 -19.21
N SER A 91 32.78 26.75 -20.37
CA SER A 91 33.65 25.66 -20.87
C SER A 91 32.95 24.37 -21.30
N ALA A 92 32.37 24.42 -22.50
CA ALA A 92 32.21 23.23 -23.32
C ALA A 92 33.60 22.69 -23.71
N THR A 93 34.15 21.76 -22.93
CA THR A 93 35.16 20.84 -23.46
C THR A 93 34.47 19.95 -24.48
N ARG A 94 34.86 20.05 -25.75
CA ARG A 94 34.38 19.23 -26.87
C ARG A 94 34.27 17.76 -26.45
N GLY A 95 33.05 17.26 -26.25
CA GLY A 95 32.79 15.84 -26.05
C GLY A 95 31.59 15.45 -25.17
N SER A 96 31.07 16.31 -24.28
CA SER A 96 29.95 15.93 -23.40
C SER A 96 28.64 16.61 -23.80
N THR A 97 27.70 15.84 -24.35
CA THR A 97 26.32 16.26 -24.69
C THR A 97 25.36 16.07 -23.51
N GLY A 98 25.82 16.33 -22.27
CA GLY A 98 25.01 16.22 -21.05
C GLY A 98 24.99 17.51 -20.23
N PRO A 99 24.01 17.70 -19.34
CA PRO A 99 23.97 18.85 -18.42
C PRO A 99 25.24 18.87 -17.55
N PHE A 100 25.83 20.04 -17.36
CA PHE A 100 26.91 20.23 -16.39
C PHE A 100 26.32 20.22 -14.97
N VAL A 101 26.69 19.24 -14.15
CA VAL A 101 26.20 19.11 -12.77
C VAL A 101 27.24 19.72 -11.81
N ASN A 102 26.87 20.82 -11.14
CA ASN A 102 27.75 21.48 -10.17
C ASN A 102 27.72 20.78 -8.80
N TYR A 103 28.40 19.63 -8.70
CA TYR A 103 28.42 18.81 -7.48
C TYR A 103 28.85 19.57 -6.23
N ALA A 104 29.86 20.44 -6.33
CA ALA A 104 30.36 21.20 -5.19
C ALA A 104 29.31 22.17 -4.63
N LEU A 105 28.56 22.84 -5.51
CA LEU A 105 27.44 23.69 -5.10
C LEU A 105 26.33 22.88 -4.43
N TYR A 106 25.92 21.76 -5.04
CA TYR A 106 24.82 20.97 -4.50
C TYR A 106 25.17 20.32 -3.17
N GLU A 107 26.42 19.88 -3.01
CA GLU A 107 26.95 19.42 -1.73
C GLU A 107 26.92 20.53 -0.67
N ALA A 108 27.32 21.77 -1.04
CA ALA A 108 27.25 22.93 -0.15
C ALA A 108 25.81 23.32 0.25
N LEU A 109 24.82 22.99 -0.58
CA LEU A 109 23.39 23.14 -0.29
C LEU A 109 22.82 21.99 0.55
N GLY A 110 23.62 20.97 0.86
CA GLY A 110 23.21 19.80 1.64
C GLY A 110 22.56 18.69 0.81
N ALA A 111 22.63 18.72 -0.52
CA ALA A 111 22.09 17.66 -1.36
C ALA A 111 23.00 16.43 -1.34
N ASP A 112 22.43 15.27 -1.02
CA ASP A 112 23.06 13.97 -1.27
C ASP A 112 22.77 13.48 -2.69
N TYR A 113 21.60 13.86 -3.23
CA TYR A 113 21.17 13.50 -4.58
C TYR A 113 20.62 14.71 -5.34
N THR A 114 20.82 14.72 -6.65
CA THR A 114 20.09 15.61 -7.55
C THR A 114 19.38 14.85 -8.65
N VAL A 115 18.27 15.41 -9.14
CA VAL A 115 17.41 14.79 -10.15
C VAL A 115 17.20 15.76 -11.31
N SER A 116 17.47 15.34 -12.55
CA SER A 116 17.17 16.14 -13.75
C SER A 116 16.21 15.41 -14.68
N VAL A 117 15.31 16.15 -15.32
CA VAL A 117 14.48 15.64 -16.42
C VAL A 117 15.09 16.12 -17.75
N LEU A 118 15.42 15.17 -18.63
CA LEU A 118 16.07 15.43 -19.91
C LEU A 118 15.23 14.91 -21.07
N ASP A 119 15.23 15.67 -22.16
CA ASP A 119 14.77 15.19 -23.46
C ASP A 119 15.90 14.36 -24.12
N ARG A 120 15.55 13.20 -24.68
CA ARG A 120 16.46 12.32 -25.40
C ARG A 120 15.92 12.10 -26.83
N PRO A 121 16.54 12.71 -27.85
CA PRO A 121 16.04 12.73 -29.23
C PRO A 121 15.62 11.37 -29.80
N ASP A 122 16.28 10.28 -29.39
CA ASP A 122 16.04 8.93 -29.92
C ASP A 122 15.28 7.99 -28.98
N SER A 123 14.93 8.44 -27.76
CA SER A 123 14.38 7.56 -26.71
C SER A 123 13.29 8.18 -25.83
N GLY A 124 12.83 9.39 -26.16
CA GLY A 124 11.82 10.11 -25.39
C GLY A 124 12.43 10.83 -24.18
N LEU A 125 11.73 10.86 -23.06
CA LEU A 125 12.20 11.55 -21.87
C LEU A 125 13.02 10.62 -20.96
N ALA A 126 13.86 11.20 -20.11
CA ALA A 126 14.52 10.47 -19.04
C ALA A 126 14.64 11.30 -17.75
N VAL A 127 14.50 10.62 -16.62
CA VAL A 127 14.83 11.16 -15.30
C VAL A 127 16.20 10.62 -14.91
N VAL A 128 17.14 11.51 -14.60
CA VAL A 128 18.52 11.15 -14.24
C VAL A 128 18.74 11.48 -12.77
N VAL A 129 19.26 10.51 -12.03
CA VAL A 129 19.65 10.63 -10.63
C VAL A 129 21.16 10.73 -10.54
N TYR A 130 21.67 11.77 -9.90
CA TYR A 130 23.09 11.97 -9.65
C TYR A 130 23.40 11.74 -8.17
N ASP A 131 24.51 11.04 -7.90
CA ASP A 131 25.11 10.92 -6.58
C ASP A 131 26.05 12.11 -6.38
N VAL A 132 25.72 13.00 -5.43
CA VAL A 132 26.47 14.25 -5.26
C VAL A 132 27.87 13.99 -4.72
N LYS A 133 27.98 13.15 -3.69
CA LYS A 133 29.25 12.77 -3.07
C LYS A 133 30.09 11.88 -3.98
N GLY A 134 29.44 10.96 -4.68
CA GLY A 134 30.06 10.09 -5.68
C GLY A 134 30.45 10.82 -6.98
N ARG A 135 29.97 12.06 -7.18
CA ARG A 135 30.22 12.90 -8.36
C ARG A 135 29.91 12.19 -9.68
N GLY A 136 28.80 11.47 -9.73
CA GLY A 136 28.46 10.62 -10.88
C GLY A 136 26.98 10.38 -11.07
N VAL A 137 26.63 9.82 -12.24
CA VAL A 137 25.28 9.36 -12.52
C VAL A 137 25.03 8.06 -11.76
N ARG A 138 24.03 8.06 -10.89
CA ARG A 138 23.60 6.88 -10.14
C ARG A 138 22.61 6.04 -10.94
N ARG A 139 21.68 6.69 -11.65
CA ARG A 139 20.66 6.01 -12.45
C ARG A 139 20.14 6.91 -13.56
N VAL A 140 19.85 6.31 -14.71
CA VAL A 140 19.05 6.92 -15.79
C VAL A 140 17.76 6.11 -15.90
N VAL A 141 16.62 6.78 -15.78
CA VAL A 141 15.30 6.18 -15.82
C VAL A 141 14.58 6.67 -17.08
N PRO A 142 14.38 5.81 -18.09
CA PRO A 142 13.63 6.19 -19.28
C PRO A 142 12.15 6.40 -18.94
N VAL A 143 11.55 7.42 -19.53
CA VAL A 143 10.13 7.74 -19.41
C VAL A 143 9.50 7.60 -20.80
N ARG A 144 8.77 6.50 -20.99
CA ARG A 144 8.13 6.14 -22.26
C ARG A 144 6.82 6.89 -22.43
N VAL A 145 6.86 8.19 -22.74
CA VAL A 145 5.67 8.95 -23.15
C VAL A 145 6.03 10.09 -24.09
N THR A 146 5.15 10.37 -25.07
CA THR A 146 5.33 11.43 -26.06
C THR A 146 4.43 12.65 -25.85
N SER A 147 3.39 12.59 -25.00
CA SER A 147 2.49 13.73 -24.72
C SER A 147 1.80 13.69 -23.34
N VAL A 148 1.51 14.88 -22.78
CA VAL A 148 0.86 15.10 -21.47
C VAL A 148 -0.59 14.60 -21.43
N GLY A 149 -1.27 14.53 -22.59
CA GLY A 149 -2.69 14.18 -22.70
C GLY A 149 -3.00 12.68 -22.78
N HIS A 150 -1.98 11.81 -22.79
CA HIS A 150 -2.19 10.36 -22.82
C HIS A 150 -2.60 9.86 -21.42
N GLY A 151 -3.61 9.01 -21.31
CA GLY A 151 -4.13 8.52 -20.01
C GLY A 151 -3.10 7.81 -19.13
N GLU A 152 -2.02 7.30 -19.72
CA GLU A 152 -0.91 6.64 -19.03
C GLU A 152 0.28 7.57 -18.73
N PHE A 153 0.25 8.84 -19.18
CA PHE A 153 1.36 9.78 -19.00
C PHE A 153 1.73 9.94 -17.53
N ARG A 154 0.73 10.22 -16.69
CA ARG A 154 0.93 10.41 -15.25
C ARG A 154 1.56 9.17 -14.62
N LEU A 155 0.99 8.00 -14.89
CA LEU A 155 1.47 6.75 -14.31
C LEU A 155 2.90 6.40 -14.76
N ALA A 156 3.29 6.71 -16.00
CA ALA A 156 4.65 6.54 -16.46
C ALA A 156 5.65 7.47 -15.74
N VAL A 157 5.28 8.73 -15.51
CA VAL A 157 6.10 9.67 -14.73
C VAL A 157 6.22 9.21 -13.27
N HIS A 158 5.11 8.79 -12.67
CA HIS A 158 5.09 8.24 -11.31
C HIS A 158 6.00 7.00 -11.17
N ARG A 159 5.99 6.09 -12.15
CA ARG A 159 6.92 4.95 -12.17
C ARG A 159 8.37 5.42 -12.20
N ALA A 160 8.66 6.48 -12.95
CA ALA A 160 9.99 7.05 -12.99
C ALA A 160 10.40 7.62 -11.63
N SER A 161 9.50 8.31 -10.94
CA SER A 161 9.69 8.78 -9.56
C SER A 161 9.99 7.60 -8.62
N ASP A 162 9.25 6.49 -8.71
CA ASP A 162 9.50 5.30 -7.88
C ASP A 162 10.89 4.69 -8.10
N GLU A 163 11.39 4.71 -9.35
CA GLU A 163 12.77 4.34 -9.69
C GLU A 163 13.81 5.30 -9.09
N VAL A 164 13.52 6.60 -9.04
CA VAL A 164 14.39 7.56 -8.34
C VAL A 164 14.46 7.24 -6.85
N VAL A 165 13.31 7.01 -6.19
CA VAL A 165 13.27 6.63 -4.78
C VAL A 165 14.07 5.35 -4.54
N ARG A 166 13.90 4.32 -5.37
CA ARG A 166 14.66 3.06 -5.26
C ARG A 166 16.16 3.29 -5.43
N ALA A 167 16.56 4.08 -6.43
CA ALA A 167 17.96 4.35 -6.68
C ALA A 167 18.62 5.05 -5.48
N ALA A 168 17.95 6.02 -4.86
CA ALA A 168 18.51 6.84 -3.79
C ALA A 168 18.33 6.24 -2.38
N ALA A 169 17.15 5.66 -2.08
CA ALA A 169 16.76 5.18 -0.75
C ALA A 169 16.71 3.65 -0.64
N GLY A 170 16.93 2.89 -1.72
CA GLY A 170 17.01 1.42 -1.72
C GLY A 170 15.66 0.70 -1.75
N THR A 171 14.54 1.39 -1.56
CA THR A 171 13.18 0.84 -1.64
C THR A 171 12.37 1.57 -2.71
N PRO A 172 11.50 0.90 -3.48
CA PRO A 172 10.67 1.58 -4.47
C PRO A 172 9.68 2.57 -3.82
N GLY A 173 9.48 3.74 -4.45
CA GLY A 173 8.51 4.75 -4.03
C GLY A 173 7.05 4.31 -4.22
N ILE A 174 6.06 5.11 -3.83
CA ILE A 174 4.63 4.75 -3.94
C ILE A 174 3.86 5.60 -4.96
N ALA A 175 4.55 6.39 -5.79
CA ALA A 175 3.90 7.30 -6.72
C ALA A 175 3.06 6.55 -7.76
N ALA A 176 3.53 5.41 -8.27
CA ALA A 176 2.80 4.60 -9.25
C ALA A 176 1.75 3.69 -8.60
N THR A 177 0.98 4.25 -7.68
CA THR A 177 -0.13 3.60 -6.98
C THR A 177 -1.37 4.49 -7.04
N ARG A 178 -2.52 3.90 -6.74
CA ARG A 178 -3.81 4.57 -6.74
C ARG A 178 -4.60 4.19 -5.49
N LEU A 179 -5.58 5.00 -5.13
CA LEU A 179 -6.56 4.65 -4.12
C LEU A 179 -7.94 4.53 -4.75
N LEU A 180 -8.69 3.52 -4.33
CA LEU A 180 -10.14 3.49 -4.48
C LEU A 180 -10.77 4.15 -3.27
N PHE A 181 -11.94 4.73 -3.45
CA PHE A 181 -12.80 5.17 -2.36
C PHE A 181 -14.24 5.23 -2.82
N VAL A 182 -15.17 5.32 -1.86
CA VAL A 182 -16.60 5.47 -2.16
C VAL A 182 -17.06 6.90 -1.88
N GLN A 183 -17.84 7.45 -2.80
CA GLN A 183 -18.55 8.71 -2.65
C GLN A 183 -19.92 8.60 -3.33
N GLY A 184 -20.99 9.03 -2.64
CA GLY A 184 -22.35 9.00 -3.22
C GLY A 184 -22.81 7.62 -3.73
N GLY A 185 -22.33 6.53 -3.11
CA GLY A 185 -22.64 5.15 -3.53
C GLY A 185 -21.83 4.64 -4.73
N ARG A 186 -20.84 5.39 -5.21
CA ARG A 186 -20.00 5.00 -6.35
C ARG A 186 -18.56 4.83 -5.92
N VAL A 187 -17.85 3.90 -6.56
CA VAL A 187 -16.39 3.77 -6.41
C VAL A 187 -15.71 4.79 -7.33
N TYR A 188 -14.76 5.51 -6.78
CA TYR A 188 -13.86 6.43 -7.47
C TYR A 188 -12.43 5.93 -7.34
N ARG A 189 -11.58 6.29 -8.30
CA ARG A 189 -10.12 6.23 -8.18
C ARG A 189 -9.54 7.63 -7.95
N VAL A 190 -8.35 7.67 -7.37
CA VAL A 190 -7.46 8.84 -7.30
C VAL A 190 -6.01 8.34 -7.34
N ASP A 191 -5.11 9.08 -7.98
CA ASP A 191 -3.68 8.79 -7.92
C ASP A 191 -3.13 9.03 -6.50
N ALA A 192 -1.98 8.44 -6.16
CA ALA A 192 -1.36 8.57 -4.83
C ALA A 192 -1.06 10.03 -4.43
N ASP A 193 -0.93 10.93 -5.41
CA ASP A 193 -0.70 12.37 -5.21
C ASP A 193 -2.01 13.20 -5.10
N GLY A 194 -3.17 12.57 -5.18
CA GLY A 194 -4.48 13.20 -5.05
C GLY A 194 -5.11 13.67 -6.37
N ALA A 195 -4.44 13.46 -7.51
CA ALA A 195 -4.94 13.84 -8.83
C ALA A 195 -5.70 12.70 -9.55
N ASP A 196 -6.16 12.97 -10.77
CA ASP A 196 -6.95 12.05 -11.61
C ASP A 196 -8.15 11.39 -10.90
N VAL A 197 -8.92 12.19 -10.15
CA VAL A 197 -10.15 11.67 -9.55
C VAL A 197 -11.16 11.31 -10.64
N ALA A 198 -11.53 10.04 -10.71
CA ALA A 198 -12.50 9.55 -11.69
C ALA A 198 -13.44 8.50 -11.07
N ALA A 199 -14.73 8.58 -11.41
CA ALA A 199 -15.70 7.57 -11.01
C ALA A 199 -15.53 6.30 -11.87
N LEU A 200 -15.48 5.14 -11.23
CA LEU A 200 -15.36 3.85 -11.91
C LEU A 200 -16.70 3.14 -12.09
N THR A 201 -17.58 3.21 -11.08
CA THR A 201 -18.90 2.55 -11.16
C THR A 201 -19.96 3.44 -11.81
N PRO A 202 -20.98 2.86 -12.46
CA PRO A 202 -22.05 3.62 -13.10
C PRO A 202 -22.87 4.47 -12.11
N GLY A 203 -23.63 5.43 -12.65
CA GLY A 203 -24.60 6.20 -11.87
C GLY A 203 -25.66 5.28 -11.24
N GLY A 204 -26.06 5.59 -10.00
CA GLY A 204 -27.04 4.80 -9.26
C GLY A 204 -26.51 3.49 -8.66
N ALA A 205 -25.21 3.18 -8.77
CA ALA A 205 -24.59 2.10 -7.99
C ALA A 205 -24.78 2.35 -6.47
N ASN A 206 -24.82 1.28 -5.68
CA ASN A 206 -24.74 1.37 -4.21
C ASN A 206 -23.51 0.60 -3.72
N ALA A 207 -22.36 0.98 -4.26
CA ALA A 207 -21.09 0.34 -4.02
C ALA A 207 -20.56 0.61 -2.61
N MET A 208 -19.96 -0.42 -2.02
CA MET A 208 -19.32 -0.42 -0.72
C MET A 208 -18.06 -1.29 -0.74
N SER A 209 -17.11 -0.91 0.11
CA SER A 209 -15.93 -1.71 0.46
C SER A 209 -15.15 -2.21 -0.75
N PRO A 210 -14.68 -1.30 -1.64
CA PRO A 210 -13.86 -1.71 -2.77
C PRO A 210 -12.51 -2.25 -2.28
N THR A 211 -11.97 -3.27 -2.96
CA THR A 211 -10.63 -3.81 -2.74
C THR A 211 -9.96 -4.05 -4.09
N TRP A 212 -8.68 -3.74 -4.20
CA TRP A 212 -7.91 -4.05 -5.40
C TRP A 212 -7.69 -5.55 -5.57
N MET A 213 -7.57 -5.99 -6.82
CA MET A 213 -6.90 -7.24 -7.14
C MET A 213 -5.38 -7.00 -7.26
N PRO A 214 -4.51 -8.00 -7.00
CA PRO A 214 -3.05 -7.80 -6.89
C PRO A 214 -2.37 -7.11 -8.08
N GLY A 215 -2.92 -7.23 -9.29
CA GLY A 215 -2.40 -6.59 -10.50
C GLY A 215 -2.82 -5.13 -10.72
N GLY A 216 -3.71 -4.57 -9.89
CA GLY A 216 -4.15 -3.17 -10.00
C GLY A 216 -5.00 -2.82 -11.23
N ALA A 217 -5.29 -3.79 -12.12
CA ALA A 217 -6.14 -3.58 -13.30
C ALA A 217 -7.64 -3.78 -13.02
N GLN A 218 -7.95 -4.48 -11.92
CA GLN A 218 -9.30 -4.85 -11.52
C GLN A 218 -9.48 -4.62 -10.01
N PHE A 219 -10.75 -4.49 -9.61
CA PHE A 219 -11.13 -4.38 -8.22
C PHE A 219 -12.43 -5.15 -7.96
N VAL A 220 -12.63 -5.53 -6.70
CA VAL A 220 -13.86 -6.16 -6.22
C VAL A 220 -14.60 -5.17 -5.33
N TYR A 221 -15.92 -5.11 -5.44
CA TYR A 221 -16.73 -4.30 -4.54
C TYR A 221 -18.07 -4.98 -4.26
N SER A 222 -18.72 -4.59 -3.16
CA SER A 222 -20.08 -5.03 -2.82
C SER A 222 -21.10 -3.99 -3.29
N ASP A 223 -22.22 -4.41 -3.87
CA ASP A 223 -23.39 -3.54 -4.07
C ASP A 223 -24.43 -3.84 -2.99
N GLN A 224 -24.62 -2.90 -2.07
CA GLN A 224 -25.46 -3.11 -0.89
C GLN A 224 -26.94 -3.30 -1.24
N ARG A 225 -27.40 -2.72 -2.35
CA ARG A 225 -28.81 -2.83 -2.78
C ARG A 225 -29.07 -4.18 -3.44
N LEU A 226 -28.10 -4.72 -4.16
CA LEU A 226 -28.22 -6.02 -4.82
C LEU A 226 -27.83 -7.19 -3.90
N GLY A 227 -27.03 -6.94 -2.87
CA GLY A 227 -26.45 -7.98 -2.02
C GLY A 227 -25.34 -8.77 -2.68
N GLN A 228 -24.83 -8.30 -3.82
CA GLN A 228 -23.91 -9.02 -4.70
C GLN A 228 -22.51 -8.43 -4.65
N LEU A 229 -21.51 -9.26 -4.93
CA LEU A 229 -20.15 -8.80 -5.16
C LEU A 229 -19.86 -8.77 -6.66
N PHE A 230 -19.11 -7.76 -7.10
CA PHE A 230 -18.72 -7.56 -8.49
C PHE A 230 -17.21 -7.50 -8.60
N VAL A 231 -16.65 -8.15 -9.63
CA VAL A 231 -15.31 -7.83 -10.15
C VAL A 231 -15.49 -6.81 -11.27
N GLN A 232 -14.69 -5.76 -11.29
CA GLN A 232 -14.75 -4.73 -12.33
C GLN A 232 -13.36 -4.29 -12.82
N ASP A 233 -13.24 -4.11 -14.13
CA ASP A 233 -12.07 -3.51 -14.78
C ASP A 233 -11.98 -2.00 -14.52
N VAL A 234 -10.80 -1.52 -14.17
CA VAL A 234 -10.54 -0.10 -13.87
C VAL A 234 -10.63 0.76 -15.13
N SER A 235 -10.06 0.29 -16.25
CA SER A 235 -9.98 1.06 -17.49
C SER A 235 -11.19 0.84 -18.41
N ALA A 236 -11.63 -0.41 -18.58
CA ALA A 236 -12.71 -0.76 -19.49
C ALA A 236 -14.11 -0.61 -18.87
N GLY A 237 -14.22 -0.59 -17.54
CA GLY A 237 -15.49 -0.53 -16.83
C GLY A 237 -16.35 -1.80 -16.95
N ARG A 238 -15.87 -2.85 -17.62
CA ARG A 238 -16.54 -4.16 -17.68
C ARG A 238 -16.63 -4.73 -16.27
N ARG A 239 -17.81 -5.20 -15.88
CA ARG A 239 -18.06 -5.80 -14.56
C ARG A 239 -18.80 -7.11 -14.67
N GLU A 240 -18.50 -8.02 -13.76
CA GLU A 240 -19.12 -9.34 -13.65
C GLU A 240 -19.52 -9.61 -12.20
N VAL A 241 -20.69 -10.25 -12.01
CA VAL A 241 -21.11 -10.72 -10.69
C VAL A 241 -20.25 -11.92 -10.30
N ILE A 242 -19.80 -11.97 -9.05
CA ILE A 242 -19.13 -13.15 -8.50
C ILE A 242 -20.20 -14.22 -8.23
N PRO A 243 -20.22 -15.35 -8.97
CA PRO A 243 -21.36 -16.27 -9.01
C PRO A 243 -21.94 -16.72 -7.66
N PRO A 244 -21.16 -17.12 -6.64
CA PRO A 244 -21.72 -17.55 -5.35
C PRO A 244 -22.44 -16.44 -4.58
N THR A 245 -22.38 -15.19 -5.03
CA THR A 245 -22.93 -14.01 -4.34
C THR A 245 -24.23 -13.50 -4.95
N THR A 246 -24.80 -14.24 -5.90
CA THR A 246 -26.08 -13.90 -6.56
C THR A 246 -27.29 -13.95 -5.62
N SER A 247 -27.14 -14.55 -4.43
CA SER A 247 -28.15 -14.61 -3.38
C SER A 247 -27.58 -14.27 -2.01
N GLY A 248 -28.48 -13.93 -1.08
CA GLY A 248 -28.11 -13.46 0.25
C GLY A 248 -27.49 -12.07 0.21
N GLN A 249 -27.03 -11.63 1.38
CA GLN A 249 -26.46 -10.31 1.58
C GLN A 249 -24.95 -10.44 1.79
N ASN A 250 -24.16 -10.07 0.78
CA ASN A 250 -22.71 -10.26 0.74
C ASN A 250 -21.99 -8.91 0.75
N TYR A 251 -21.00 -8.74 1.64
CA TYR A 251 -20.32 -7.45 1.86
C TYR A 251 -18.83 -7.63 2.18
N MET A 252 -18.10 -6.50 2.15
CA MET A 252 -16.73 -6.39 2.66
C MET A 252 -15.77 -7.44 2.06
N PRO A 253 -15.61 -7.45 0.71
CA PRO A 253 -14.67 -8.34 0.05
C PRO A 253 -13.21 -8.03 0.45
N ALA A 254 -12.38 -9.07 0.54
CA ALA A 254 -10.93 -8.97 0.66
C ALA A 254 -10.24 -10.10 -0.10
N LEU A 255 -9.13 -9.81 -0.78
CA LEU A 255 -8.41 -10.78 -1.60
C LEU A 255 -7.21 -11.35 -0.86
N ALA A 256 -6.92 -12.62 -1.09
CA ALA A 256 -5.62 -13.19 -0.77
C ALA A 256 -4.51 -12.45 -1.56
N PRO A 257 -3.28 -12.39 -1.03
CA PRO A 257 -2.15 -11.73 -1.70
C PRO A 257 -1.88 -12.23 -3.13
N ASP A 258 -2.16 -13.52 -3.39
CA ASP A 258 -2.04 -14.15 -4.71
C ASP A 258 -3.25 -13.92 -5.64
N GLY A 259 -4.32 -13.30 -5.13
CA GLY A 259 -5.56 -13.00 -5.84
C GLY A 259 -6.45 -14.22 -6.10
N ARG A 260 -6.09 -15.41 -5.61
CA ARG A 260 -6.81 -16.65 -5.92
C ARG A 260 -8.04 -16.86 -5.04
N VAL A 261 -7.99 -16.40 -3.79
CA VAL A 261 -9.08 -16.58 -2.81
C VAL A 261 -9.70 -15.24 -2.46
N LEU A 262 -11.02 -15.18 -2.52
CA LEU A 262 -11.83 -14.05 -2.07
C LEU A 262 -12.45 -14.38 -0.72
N LEU A 263 -12.21 -13.54 0.27
CA LEU A 263 -12.99 -13.48 1.51
C LEU A 263 -14.14 -12.50 1.35
N PHE A 264 -15.25 -12.79 2.01
CA PHE A 264 -16.35 -11.84 2.18
C PHE A 264 -17.22 -12.22 3.38
N ALA A 265 -17.95 -11.22 3.88
CA ALA A 265 -18.96 -11.43 4.90
C ALA A 265 -20.32 -11.71 4.25
N ARG A 266 -21.06 -12.70 4.74
CA ARG A 266 -22.43 -13.02 4.30
C ARG A 266 -23.38 -13.11 5.49
N ALA A 267 -24.49 -12.37 5.41
CA ALA A 267 -25.52 -12.37 6.42
C ALA A 267 -26.56 -13.49 6.20
N ASN A 268 -27.08 -14.04 7.29
CA ASN A 268 -28.20 -14.96 7.36
C ASN A 268 -29.03 -14.69 8.65
N ASP A 269 -30.02 -15.53 8.93
CA ASP A 269 -30.92 -15.38 10.09
C ASP A 269 -30.21 -15.50 11.46
N GLU A 270 -28.98 -16.01 11.49
CA GLU A 270 -28.18 -16.21 12.70
C GLU A 270 -27.06 -15.17 12.86
N GLY A 271 -26.95 -14.19 11.95
CA GLY A 271 -25.92 -13.17 11.95
C GLY A 271 -25.05 -13.22 10.69
N THR A 272 -23.83 -12.71 10.80
CA THR A 272 -22.90 -12.60 9.67
C THR A 272 -21.70 -13.54 9.83
N HIS A 273 -21.32 -14.22 8.74
CA HIS A 273 -20.17 -15.13 8.73
C HIS A 273 -19.17 -14.81 7.63
N VAL A 274 -17.91 -15.14 7.86
CA VAL A 274 -16.84 -15.00 6.88
C VAL A 274 -16.85 -16.25 6.00
N TYR A 275 -16.83 -16.03 4.69
CA TYR A 275 -16.73 -17.06 3.67
C TYR A 275 -15.45 -16.86 2.86
N ALA A 276 -14.86 -17.96 2.41
CA ALA A 276 -13.79 -18.01 1.42
C ALA A 276 -14.32 -18.64 0.13
N TYR A 277 -13.91 -18.10 -1.01
CA TYR A 277 -14.25 -18.61 -2.33
C TYR A 277 -13.01 -18.64 -3.20
N ASN A 278 -12.75 -19.78 -3.86
CA ASN A 278 -11.67 -19.87 -4.84
C ASN A 278 -12.11 -19.17 -6.13
N LEU A 279 -11.62 -17.95 -6.30
CA LEU A 279 -11.95 -17.07 -7.42
C LEU A 279 -11.28 -17.55 -8.72
N ALA A 280 -10.06 -18.10 -8.62
CA ALA A 280 -9.29 -18.58 -9.77
C ALA A 280 -9.94 -19.81 -10.43
N GLU A 281 -10.39 -20.77 -9.61
CA GLU A 281 -11.03 -22.01 -10.09
C GLU A 281 -12.56 -21.89 -10.16
N ARG A 282 -13.12 -20.76 -9.73
CA ARG A 282 -14.57 -20.49 -9.66
C ARG A 282 -15.33 -21.58 -8.89
N CYS A 283 -14.79 -22.02 -7.75
CA CYS A 283 -15.32 -23.15 -6.99
C CYS A 283 -15.19 -22.95 -5.46
N CYS A 284 -15.55 -24.01 -4.73
CA CYS A 284 -15.00 -24.25 -3.41
C CYS A 284 -15.36 -23.15 -2.39
N LEU A 285 -16.65 -22.79 -2.35
CA LEU A 285 -17.18 -21.87 -1.36
C LEU A 285 -17.20 -22.54 0.02
N GLN A 286 -16.50 -21.95 0.98
CA GLN A 286 -16.40 -22.44 2.35
C GLN A 286 -16.77 -21.35 3.35
N ARG A 287 -17.55 -21.70 4.38
CA ARG A 287 -17.79 -20.86 5.56
C ARG A 287 -16.64 -21.08 6.55
N LEU A 288 -15.98 -20.01 6.99
CA LEU A 288 -14.83 -20.07 7.90
C LEU A 288 -15.19 -19.81 9.37
N THR A 289 -16.28 -19.08 9.63
CA THR A 289 -16.71 -18.78 11.00
C THR A 289 -18.01 -19.46 11.37
N ALA A 290 -18.10 -19.94 12.62
CA ALA A 290 -19.29 -20.52 13.22
C ALA A 290 -19.77 -19.67 14.40
N GLY A 291 -20.97 -19.98 14.92
CA GLY A 291 -21.62 -19.23 15.99
C GLY A 291 -23.00 -18.75 15.59
N ARG A 292 -23.85 -18.50 16.57
CA ARG A 292 -25.21 -17.95 16.40
C ARG A 292 -25.28 -16.59 17.08
N PHE A 293 -26.06 -15.69 16.50
CA PHE A 293 -26.32 -14.34 17.02
C PHE A 293 -25.05 -13.49 17.17
N SER A 294 -24.07 -13.71 16.29
CA SER A 294 -22.82 -12.96 16.24
C SER A 294 -22.52 -12.53 14.81
N ASP A 295 -21.98 -11.33 14.64
CA ASP A 295 -21.52 -10.82 13.37
C ASP A 295 -20.02 -11.03 13.24
N ASN A 296 -19.60 -11.58 12.12
CA ASN A 296 -18.20 -11.73 11.72
C ASN A 296 -18.02 -10.98 10.39
N LEU A 297 -17.27 -9.88 10.42
CA LEU A 297 -17.25 -8.84 9.39
C LEU A 297 -15.81 -8.43 9.04
N SER A 298 -15.66 -7.66 7.96
CA SER A 298 -14.39 -7.04 7.54
C SER A 298 -13.17 -7.98 7.58
N PRO A 299 -13.23 -9.15 6.91
CA PRO A 299 -12.10 -10.05 6.87
C PRO A 299 -10.94 -9.45 6.07
N THR A 300 -9.70 -9.75 6.44
CA THR A 300 -8.49 -9.38 5.70
C THR A 300 -7.41 -10.45 5.87
N PHE A 301 -6.64 -10.73 4.82
CA PHE A 301 -5.53 -11.68 4.89
C PHE A 301 -4.26 -11.01 5.42
N SER A 302 -3.47 -11.77 6.17
CA SER A 302 -2.05 -11.42 6.37
C SER A 302 -1.31 -11.48 5.02
N PRO A 303 -0.19 -10.74 4.84
CA PRO A 303 0.51 -10.68 3.56
C PRO A 303 1.12 -12.00 3.11
N ASP A 304 1.37 -12.92 4.04
CA ASP A 304 1.81 -14.29 3.77
C ASP A 304 0.65 -15.24 3.43
N GLY A 305 -0.60 -14.77 3.51
CA GLY A 305 -1.82 -15.54 3.25
C GLY A 305 -2.16 -16.58 4.32
N ARG A 306 -1.44 -16.63 5.45
CA ARG A 306 -1.59 -17.72 6.45
C ARG A 306 -2.63 -17.43 7.51
N ARG A 307 -2.94 -16.15 7.76
CA ARG A 307 -3.90 -15.71 8.78
C ARG A 307 -4.96 -14.81 8.16
N ILE A 308 -6.10 -14.77 8.84
CA ILE A 308 -7.21 -13.86 8.54
C ILE A 308 -7.52 -13.07 9.80
N ALA A 309 -7.44 -11.75 9.72
CA ALA A 309 -8.01 -10.87 10.76
C ALA A 309 -9.44 -10.50 10.38
N PHE A 310 -10.33 -10.39 11.34
CA PHE A 310 -11.73 -10.06 11.11
C PHE A 310 -12.36 -9.45 12.37
N VAL A 311 -13.47 -8.76 12.19
CA VAL A 311 -14.27 -8.22 13.31
C VAL A 311 -15.23 -9.30 13.79
N SER A 312 -15.37 -9.51 15.10
CA SER A 312 -16.41 -10.36 15.68
C SER A 312 -17.14 -9.68 16.84
N THR A 313 -18.45 -9.86 16.92
CA THR A 313 -19.29 -9.42 18.06
C THR A 313 -19.55 -10.51 19.10
N ARG A 314 -18.88 -11.67 18.98
CA ARG A 314 -19.11 -12.83 19.87
C ARG A 314 -18.88 -12.55 21.36
N ALA A 315 -18.12 -11.51 21.71
CA ALA A 315 -17.85 -11.08 23.07
C ALA A 315 -18.67 -9.83 23.48
N GLY A 316 -19.70 -9.47 22.72
CA GLY A 316 -20.50 -8.26 22.91
C GLY A 316 -20.12 -7.17 21.90
N ALA A 317 -19.27 -6.23 22.31
CA ALA A 317 -18.80 -5.18 21.41
C ALA A 317 -17.96 -5.77 20.25
N PRO A 318 -18.02 -5.20 19.03
CA PRO A 318 -17.13 -5.55 17.92
C PRO A 318 -15.66 -5.46 18.32
N GLN A 319 -14.93 -6.56 18.18
CA GLN A 319 -13.49 -6.63 18.44
C GLN A 319 -12.76 -7.34 17.30
N ILE A 320 -11.44 -7.15 17.24
CA ILE A 320 -10.60 -7.76 16.22
C ILE A 320 -10.14 -9.15 16.66
N TYR A 321 -10.55 -10.15 15.90
CA TYR A 321 -10.13 -11.54 16.03
C TYR A 321 -9.19 -11.91 14.89
N ALA A 322 -8.41 -12.96 15.08
CA ALA A 322 -7.63 -13.60 14.03
C ALA A 322 -7.89 -15.10 14.01
N MET A 323 -7.65 -15.72 12.86
CA MET A 323 -7.73 -17.15 12.65
C MET A 323 -6.73 -17.59 11.59
N SER A 324 -6.43 -18.89 11.54
CA SER A 324 -5.70 -19.50 10.42
C SER A 324 -6.53 -19.39 9.13
N ALA A 325 -5.87 -19.40 7.97
CA ALA A 325 -6.52 -19.20 6.67
C ALA A 325 -7.60 -20.25 6.33
N ASP A 326 -7.54 -21.43 6.97
CA ASP A 326 -8.55 -22.49 6.87
C ASP A 326 -9.75 -22.30 7.82
N GLY A 327 -9.75 -21.26 8.65
CA GLY A 327 -10.80 -20.92 9.62
C GLY A 327 -10.56 -21.46 11.03
N THR A 328 -9.48 -22.21 11.27
CA THR A 328 -9.14 -22.76 12.58
C THR A 328 -8.44 -21.74 13.49
N GLU A 329 -8.19 -22.09 14.75
CA GLU A 329 -7.38 -21.29 15.68
C GLU A 329 -7.90 -19.85 15.89
N GLN A 330 -9.23 -19.70 16.01
CA GLN A 330 -9.83 -18.38 16.20
C GLN A 330 -9.53 -17.83 17.59
N GLU A 331 -8.91 -16.66 17.66
CA GLU A 331 -8.55 -15.99 18.90
C GLU A 331 -8.85 -14.49 18.87
N LEU A 332 -9.07 -13.89 20.05
CA LEU A 332 -9.06 -12.43 20.19
C LEU A 332 -7.62 -11.94 19.92
N PHE A 333 -7.46 -11.09 18.91
CA PHE A 333 -6.12 -10.74 18.43
C PHE A 333 -5.67 -9.37 18.93
N ALA A 334 -6.53 -8.35 18.81
CA ALA A 334 -6.26 -7.04 19.42
C ALA A 334 -6.77 -7.01 20.86
N PRO A 335 -5.90 -6.76 21.87
CA PRO A 335 -6.31 -6.72 23.26
C PRO A 335 -7.19 -5.50 23.57
N PHE A 336 -7.90 -5.60 24.70
CA PHE A 336 -8.55 -4.46 25.35
C PHE A 336 -7.50 -3.64 26.08
N ASP A 337 -7.40 -2.35 25.77
CA ASP A 337 -6.53 -1.44 26.53
C ASP A 337 -7.29 -0.84 27.71
N TYR A 338 -6.60 -0.66 28.83
CA TYR A 338 -7.16 0.05 29.99
C TYR A 338 -7.53 1.49 29.58
N GLY A 339 -8.81 1.84 29.69
CA GLY A 339 -9.32 3.18 29.38
C GLY A 339 -9.87 3.38 27.96
N VAL A 340 -9.69 2.41 27.06
CA VAL A 340 -10.32 2.43 25.71
C VAL A 340 -11.00 1.09 25.44
N THR A 341 -12.29 1.00 25.79
CA THR A 341 -13.10 -0.22 25.65
C THR A 341 -14.08 -0.17 24.46
N GLY A 342 -13.85 0.73 23.51
CA GLY A 342 -14.75 0.92 22.38
C GLY A 342 -14.71 -0.21 21.35
N SER A 343 -15.71 -0.20 20.47
CA SER A 343 -15.80 -1.12 19.34
C SER A 343 -14.65 -0.89 18.36
N SER A 344 -14.03 -1.98 17.91
CA SER A 344 -12.94 -1.96 16.91
C SER A 344 -13.42 -2.52 15.58
N TYR A 345 -13.05 -1.87 14.47
CA TYR A 345 -13.50 -2.21 13.12
C TYR A 345 -12.40 -2.03 12.06
N ALA A 346 -12.69 -2.55 10.86
CA ALA A 346 -11.86 -2.43 9.66
C ALA A 346 -10.38 -2.75 9.91
N PRO A 347 -10.06 -3.99 10.35
CA PRO A 347 -8.68 -4.41 10.49
C PRO A 347 -8.00 -4.50 9.12
N GLU A 348 -6.73 -4.12 9.05
CA GLU A 348 -5.91 -4.22 7.85
C GLU A 348 -4.45 -4.50 8.21
N TRP A 349 -3.86 -5.48 7.53
CA TRP A 349 -2.45 -5.83 7.73
C TRP A 349 -1.54 -4.88 6.97
N SER A 350 -0.42 -4.51 7.59
CA SER A 350 0.68 -3.88 6.85
C SER A 350 1.26 -4.87 5.83
N PRO A 351 1.74 -4.42 4.66
CA PRO A 351 2.32 -5.29 3.62
C PRO A 351 3.48 -6.17 4.08
N ASP A 352 4.19 -5.79 5.14
CA ASP A 352 5.30 -6.56 5.75
C ASP A 352 4.84 -7.57 6.82
N GLY A 353 3.56 -7.52 7.21
CA GLY A 353 2.95 -8.41 8.21
C GLY A 353 3.32 -8.08 9.65
N LEU A 354 4.07 -7.00 9.89
CA LEU A 354 4.51 -6.61 11.23
C LEU A 354 3.42 -5.90 12.04
N HIS A 355 2.45 -5.30 11.35
CA HIS A 355 1.44 -4.45 11.97
C HIS A 355 0.03 -4.78 11.50
N LEU A 356 -0.94 -4.52 12.37
CA LEU A 356 -2.36 -4.52 12.04
C LEU A 356 -2.96 -3.16 12.45
N THR A 357 -3.51 -2.43 11.49
CA THR A 357 -4.25 -1.19 11.74
C THR A 357 -5.73 -1.49 11.87
N PHE A 358 -6.43 -0.66 12.62
CA PHE A 358 -7.88 -0.69 12.76
C PHE A 358 -8.35 0.67 13.28
N HIS A 359 -9.65 0.94 13.26
CA HIS A 359 -10.19 2.07 14.00
C HIS A 359 -11.00 1.59 15.20
N ARG A 360 -10.94 2.35 16.29
CA ARG A 360 -11.61 2.03 17.56
C ARG A 360 -12.34 3.25 18.10
N ASP A 361 -13.51 3.03 18.68
CA ASP A 361 -14.27 4.08 19.36
C ASP A 361 -13.52 4.54 20.62
N VAL A 362 -13.23 5.84 20.68
CA VAL A 362 -12.67 6.51 21.85
C VAL A 362 -13.65 7.60 22.27
N ALA A 363 -14.43 7.32 23.31
CA ALA A 363 -15.42 8.25 23.88
C ALA A 363 -16.40 8.85 22.86
N GLY A 364 -16.90 8.03 21.92
CA GLY A 364 -17.86 8.42 20.89
C GLY A 364 -17.22 8.92 19.59
N SER A 365 -15.89 8.90 19.48
CA SER A 365 -15.15 9.30 18.29
C SER A 365 -14.17 8.20 17.85
N TYR A 366 -14.30 7.75 16.61
CA TYR A 366 -13.36 6.77 16.06
C TYR A 366 -11.98 7.37 15.85
N GLN A 367 -10.96 6.64 16.29
CA GLN A 367 -9.55 6.94 16.04
C GLN A 367 -8.88 5.72 15.41
N VAL A 368 -7.83 5.97 14.61
CA VAL A 368 -7.01 4.91 14.04
C VAL A 368 -5.97 4.47 15.07
N PHE A 369 -5.82 3.16 15.18
CA PHE A 369 -4.84 2.48 16.02
C PHE A 369 -3.97 1.56 15.15
N VAL A 370 -2.80 1.23 15.67
CA VAL A 370 -1.94 0.17 15.13
C VAL A 370 -1.54 -0.77 16.24
N MET A 371 -1.51 -2.06 15.92
CA MET A 371 -1.02 -3.11 16.77
C MET A 371 0.23 -3.74 16.15
N ASP A 372 1.25 -3.95 16.98
CA ASP A 372 2.38 -4.81 16.63
C ASP A 372 1.95 -6.29 16.66
N ALA A 373 2.10 -7.01 15.55
CA ALA A 373 1.56 -8.35 15.39
C ALA A 373 2.21 -9.39 16.31
N ALA A 374 3.49 -9.20 16.66
CA ALA A 374 4.26 -10.13 17.49
C ALA A 374 4.00 -9.92 18.99
N SER A 375 4.11 -8.69 19.46
CA SER A 375 3.95 -8.32 20.87
C SER A 375 2.49 -8.08 21.28
N ARG A 376 1.58 -7.89 20.31
CA ARG A 376 0.19 -7.45 20.52
C ARG A 376 0.06 -6.08 21.19
N THR A 377 1.13 -5.28 21.17
CA THR A 377 1.10 -3.92 21.73
C THR A 377 0.28 -3.01 20.82
N VAL A 378 -0.72 -2.32 21.39
CA VAL A 378 -1.59 -1.38 20.67
C VAL A 378 -1.18 0.06 20.97
N ARG A 379 -1.17 0.92 19.96
CA ARG A 379 -1.02 2.37 20.12
C ARG A 379 -1.98 3.15 19.22
N GLN A 380 -2.47 4.28 19.73
CA GLN A 380 -3.29 5.21 18.97
C GLN A 380 -2.42 6.04 18.01
N LEU A 381 -2.87 6.19 16.76
CA LEU A 381 -2.19 6.99 15.73
C LEU A 381 -2.77 8.39 15.57
N THR A 382 -4.07 8.55 15.78
CA THR A 382 -4.78 9.79 15.49
C THR A 382 -5.53 10.30 16.70
N SER A 383 -5.70 11.61 16.82
CA SER A 383 -6.50 12.23 17.89
C SER A 383 -7.41 13.36 17.41
N ALA A 384 -7.11 13.97 16.26
CA ALA A 384 -7.86 15.09 15.71
C ALA A 384 -8.96 14.63 14.74
N GLY A 385 -10.21 15.04 15.00
CA GLY A 385 -11.39 14.67 14.23
C GLY A 385 -11.84 13.22 14.46
N ARG A 386 -12.79 12.74 13.66
CA ARG A 386 -13.17 11.32 13.60
C ARG A 386 -12.41 10.67 12.45
N ASN A 387 -11.72 9.56 12.74
CA ASN A 387 -10.79 8.89 11.84
C ASN A 387 -11.17 7.42 11.69
N GLU A 388 -11.39 6.96 10.45
CA GLU A 388 -11.97 5.65 10.12
C GLU A 388 -11.26 5.02 8.92
N ASP A 389 -11.52 3.72 8.71
CA ASP A 389 -11.15 2.95 7.53
C ASP A 389 -9.68 3.13 7.08
N PRO A 390 -8.69 2.72 7.90
CA PRO A 390 -7.29 2.77 7.49
C PRO A 390 -7.03 1.85 6.28
N THR A 391 -6.17 2.31 5.36
CA THR A 391 -5.64 1.51 4.26
C THR A 391 -4.12 1.73 4.01
N TRP A 392 -3.32 0.67 3.91
CA TRP A 392 -1.86 0.72 3.77
C TRP A 392 -1.40 0.92 2.33
N ALA A 393 -0.45 1.84 2.13
CA ALA A 393 0.34 1.88 0.92
C ALA A 393 1.29 0.66 0.83
N PRO A 394 1.70 0.24 -0.37
CA PRO A 394 2.51 -0.97 -0.55
C PRO A 394 3.98 -0.84 -0.09
N ASP A 395 4.36 0.28 0.52
CA ASP A 395 5.68 0.45 1.15
C ASP A 395 5.68 0.15 2.65
N GLY A 396 4.52 -0.14 3.25
CA GLY A 396 4.38 -0.40 4.69
C GLY A 396 4.68 0.80 5.59
N ARG A 397 4.79 2.00 5.01
CA ARG A 397 5.11 3.24 5.73
C ARG A 397 3.99 4.26 5.66
N HIS A 398 3.29 4.35 4.53
CA HIS A 398 2.19 5.30 4.39
C HIS A 398 0.85 4.62 4.67
N LEU A 399 0.01 5.32 5.44
CA LEU A 399 -1.34 4.88 5.80
C LEU A 399 -2.36 5.94 5.36
N ALA A 400 -3.25 5.57 4.44
CA ALA A 400 -4.43 6.39 4.13
C ALA A 400 -5.58 6.07 5.07
N PHE A 401 -6.46 7.05 5.29
CA PHE A 401 -7.64 6.89 6.13
C PHE A 401 -8.63 8.02 5.88
N VAL A 402 -9.87 7.83 6.31
CA VAL A 402 -10.91 8.85 6.25
C VAL A 402 -10.82 9.71 7.50
N SER A 403 -10.87 11.03 7.37
CA SER A 403 -10.95 11.95 8.51
C SER A 403 -11.96 13.06 8.31
N SER A 404 -12.63 13.43 9.40
CA SER A 404 -13.51 14.61 9.48
C SER A 404 -12.85 15.86 10.06
N ARG A 405 -11.52 15.90 10.18
CA ARG A 405 -10.79 16.98 10.89
C ARG A 405 -10.97 18.39 10.30
N THR A 406 -11.41 18.49 9.06
CA THR A 406 -11.73 19.71 8.32
C THR A 406 -13.24 20.00 8.26
N GLY A 407 -14.04 19.28 9.06
CA GLY A 407 -15.50 19.43 9.13
C GLY A 407 -16.29 18.42 8.29
N THR A 408 -15.71 17.90 7.20
CA THR A 408 -16.32 16.87 6.35
C THR A 408 -15.39 15.67 6.18
N ARG A 409 -15.97 14.49 5.88
CA ARG A 409 -15.20 13.26 5.64
C ARG A 409 -14.41 13.36 4.34
N GLN A 410 -13.09 13.29 4.44
CA GLN A 410 -12.13 13.41 3.34
C GLN A 410 -11.02 12.36 3.47
N LEU A 411 -10.22 12.12 2.43
CA LEU A 411 -9.06 11.23 2.50
C LEU A 411 -7.82 11.96 2.97
N TRP A 412 -7.07 11.29 3.83
CA TRP A 412 -5.82 11.76 4.39
C TRP A 412 -4.80 10.64 4.37
N VAL A 413 -3.53 11.02 4.33
CA VAL A 413 -2.39 10.11 4.40
C VAL A 413 -1.51 10.50 5.57
N MET A 414 -1.04 9.52 6.31
CA MET A 414 -0.06 9.65 7.38
C MET A 414 1.21 8.89 7.01
N ASP A 415 2.35 9.51 7.27
CA ASP A 415 3.64 8.81 7.32
C ASP A 415 3.84 8.21 8.71
N MET A 416 4.01 6.90 8.80
CA MET A 416 4.13 6.17 10.06
C MET A 416 5.45 6.42 10.79
N ASP A 417 6.50 6.86 10.07
CA ASP A 417 7.81 7.16 10.66
C ASP A 417 7.81 8.54 11.33
N THR A 418 7.30 9.56 10.63
CA THR A 418 7.37 10.96 11.08
C THR A 418 6.08 11.45 11.76
N GLY A 419 4.97 10.75 11.60
CA GLY A 419 3.65 11.22 12.01
C GLY A 419 3.11 12.37 11.17
N ARG A 420 3.77 12.76 10.07
CA ARG A 420 3.30 13.81 9.15
C ARG A 420 1.97 13.38 8.55
N VAL A 421 0.96 14.25 8.66
CA VAL A 421 -0.38 14.00 8.11
C VAL A 421 -0.68 15.03 7.03
N ARG A 422 -1.14 14.56 5.87
CA ARG A 422 -1.47 15.37 4.70
C ARG A 422 -2.85 15.04 4.16
N GLN A 423 -3.56 16.06 3.69
CA GLN A 423 -4.85 15.88 3.03
C GLN A 423 -4.62 15.39 1.60
N LEU A 424 -5.29 14.32 1.20
CA LEU A 424 -5.18 13.77 -0.15
C LEU A 424 -6.29 14.29 -1.07
N THR A 425 -7.53 14.31 -0.59
CA THR A 425 -8.68 14.79 -1.37
C THR A 425 -9.44 15.88 -0.64
N ARG A 426 -10.07 16.80 -1.39
CA ARG A 426 -10.99 17.83 -0.87
C ARG A 426 -12.47 17.48 -1.12
N LEU A 427 -12.73 16.22 -1.45
CA LEU A 427 -14.06 15.73 -1.81
C LEU A 427 -14.83 15.35 -0.54
N GLU A 428 -16.03 15.90 -0.39
CA GLU A 428 -16.83 15.64 0.80
C GLU A 428 -17.49 14.26 0.76
N GLY A 429 -17.63 13.63 1.93
CA GLY A 429 -18.35 12.37 2.07
C GLY A 429 -17.60 11.16 1.55
N THR A 430 -16.26 11.24 1.45
CA THR A 430 -15.44 10.07 1.11
C THR A 430 -15.49 9.03 2.23
N ARG A 431 -15.57 7.75 1.86
CA ARG A 431 -15.58 6.60 2.79
C ARG A 431 -14.90 5.37 2.18
N LEU A 432 -14.52 4.40 3.01
CA LEU A 432 -14.07 3.05 2.59
C LEU A 432 -12.94 3.08 1.53
N PRO A 433 -11.78 3.72 1.81
CA PRO A 433 -10.66 3.70 0.91
C PRO A 433 -10.00 2.33 0.81
N SER A 434 -9.34 2.07 -0.32
CA SER A 434 -8.41 0.94 -0.49
C SER A 434 -7.22 1.39 -1.33
N TRP A 435 -6.02 1.33 -0.77
CA TRP A 435 -4.78 1.61 -1.49
C TRP A 435 -4.40 0.44 -2.38
N SER A 436 -3.98 0.74 -3.60
CA SER A 436 -3.55 -0.28 -4.55
C SER A 436 -2.23 -0.91 -4.15
N PRO A 437 -1.98 -2.16 -4.57
CA PRO A 437 -0.63 -2.65 -4.72
C PRO A 437 0.13 -1.79 -5.76
N ARG A 438 1.42 -2.09 -5.92
CA ARG A 438 2.24 -1.48 -6.98
C ARG A 438 1.67 -1.86 -8.34
N ILE A 439 1.31 -0.88 -9.15
CA ILE A 439 0.69 -1.13 -10.46
C ILE A 439 1.82 -1.45 -11.46
N PRO A 440 1.89 -2.67 -12.02
CA PRO A 440 2.95 -3.03 -12.94
C PRO A 440 2.87 -2.20 -14.23
N ASP A 441 4.00 -2.12 -14.93
CA ASP A 441 4.02 -1.62 -16.30
C ASP A 441 3.59 -2.74 -17.26
N LEU A 442 2.38 -2.60 -17.82
CA LEU A 442 1.82 -3.58 -18.75
C LEU A 442 2.28 -3.36 -20.20
N THR A 443 3.13 -2.35 -20.47
CA THR A 443 3.60 -2.01 -21.83
C THR A 443 4.78 -2.89 -22.32
N ASN A 444 5.14 -3.94 -21.58
CA ASN A 444 6.22 -4.88 -21.93
C ASN A 444 5.72 -6.19 -22.57
N HIS A 445 4.56 -6.18 -23.23
CA HIS A 445 4.05 -7.30 -24.04
C HIS A 445 3.91 -6.93 -25.51
#